data_AF-X0ZGR1-F1
#
_entry.id   AF-X0ZGR1-F1
#
_cell.length_a   1.000
_cell.length_b   1.000
_cell.length_c   1.000
_cell.angle_alpha   90.00
_cell.angle_beta   90.00
_cell.angle_gamma   90.00
#
_symmetry.space_group_name_H-M   'P 1'
#
loop_
_entity.id
_entity.type
_entity.pdbx_description
1 polymer ?
#
loop_
_entity_poly.entity_id
_entity_poly.type
_entity_poly.pdbx_seq_one_letter_code
_entity_poly.pdbx_strand_id
1 'polypeptide(L)'
;MADTIVAPSSDEAEQYPSPVRGKGGPIPTPARLTGDARALWDLAFEDALQVECQTAVDPRQCAIQVAWKAVKEKYGEISEDFVARDIDEPVIAPIAFQRRREFSRQRREKLAGEGKALPWGGFPIENCGDVKNAVQAIGRAKDRSKTIAHITGRAKSLGCSHLLPKKWRGGNQGASEKSMASEEDTAMTDEKLALAARGAGIDP
;
A
#
# COMPACT_ATOMS: atom_id res chain seq x y z
N MET A 1 -22.59 -29.75 -43.56
CA MET A 1 -21.54 -28.71 -43.55
C MET A 1 -21.68 -28.00 -42.23
N ALA A 2 -20.83 -28.33 -41.25
CA ALA A 2 -20.85 -27.74 -39.93
C ALA A 2 -19.60 -26.88 -39.81
N ASP A 3 -19.80 -25.56 -39.73
CA ASP A 3 -18.72 -24.60 -39.52
C ASP A 3 -18.26 -24.66 -38.07
N THR A 4 -17.05 -25.16 -37.87
CA THR A 4 -16.38 -25.16 -36.57
C THR A 4 -15.86 -23.75 -36.28
N ILE A 5 -16.47 -23.07 -35.31
CA ILE A 5 -15.91 -21.86 -34.70
C ILE A 5 -14.69 -22.29 -33.88
N VAL A 6 -13.49 -21.99 -34.40
CA VAL A 6 -12.24 -22.15 -33.67
C VAL A 6 -12.10 -20.98 -32.70
N ALA A 7 -12.10 -21.27 -31.40
CA ALA A 7 -11.73 -20.30 -30.36
C ALA A 7 -10.23 -19.96 -30.48
N PRO A 8 -9.81 -18.70 -30.29
CA PRO A 8 -8.40 -18.34 -30.33
C PRO A 8 -7.64 -19.01 -29.18
N SER A 9 -6.49 -19.61 -29.49
CA SER A 9 -5.64 -20.31 -28.53
C SER A 9 -4.99 -19.34 -27.55
N SER A 10 -4.78 -19.82 -26.33
CA SER A 10 -4.23 -19.12 -25.17
C SER A 10 -2.72 -18.78 -25.26
N ASP A 11 -2.21 -18.49 -26.45
CA ASP A 11 -0.85 -17.98 -26.67
C ASP A 11 -0.82 -16.46 -26.95
N GLU A 12 -1.91 -15.75 -26.59
CA GLU A 12 -1.98 -14.28 -26.55
C GLU A 12 -1.35 -13.70 -25.26
N ALA A 13 -0.07 -14.03 -25.03
CA ALA A 13 0.72 -13.38 -23.98
C ALA A 13 2.02 -12.81 -24.57
N GLU A 14 2.05 -11.48 -24.69
CA GLU A 14 3.24 -10.66 -24.46
C GLU A 14 4.46 -10.79 -25.40
N GLN A 15 4.29 -11.04 -26.69
CA GLN A 15 5.42 -10.84 -27.63
C GLN A 15 5.49 -9.39 -28.14
N TYR A 16 5.65 -8.42 -27.24
CA TYR A 16 6.17 -7.11 -27.64
C TYR A 16 7.68 -7.25 -27.87
N PRO A 17 8.20 -6.91 -29.07
CA PRO A 17 9.62 -7.06 -29.35
C PRO A 17 10.46 -6.17 -28.43
N SER A 18 11.49 -6.78 -27.85
CA SER A 18 12.48 -6.14 -26.99
C SER A 18 13.03 -4.84 -27.58
N PRO A 19 13.38 -3.83 -26.76
CA PRO A 19 13.78 -2.51 -27.25
C PRO A 19 15.00 -2.58 -28.16
N VAL A 20 14.87 -2.10 -29.40
CA VAL A 20 16.01 -1.86 -30.29
C VAL A 20 16.69 -0.58 -29.85
N ARG A 21 17.97 -0.69 -29.46
CA ARG A 21 18.80 0.43 -29.02
C ARG A 21 19.22 1.27 -30.22
N GLY A 22 18.48 2.35 -30.49
CA GLY A 22 19.02 3.48 -31.28
C GLY A 22 20.01 4.30 -30.44
N LYS A 23 20.85 5.12 -31.09
CA LYS A 23 21.92 5.95 -30.47
C LYS A 23 21.42 7.04 -29.48
N GLY A 24 20.28 6.87 -28.84
CA GLY A 24 19.66 7.80 -27.89
C GLY A 24 18.94 7.15 -26.70
N GLY A 25 19.25 5.90 -26.36
CA GLY A 25 18.63 5.22 -25.21
C GLY A 25 17.22 4.66 -25.51
N PRO A 26 16.62 3.94 -24.56
CA PRO A 26 15.34 3.26 -24.77
C PRO A 26 14.23 4.29 -24.94
N ILE A 27 13.60 4.33 -26.12
CA ILE A 27 12.42 5.17 -26.37
C ILE A 27 11.21 4.48 -25.75
N PRO A 28 10.60 5.06 -24.71
CA PRO A 28 9.43 4.49 -24.09
C PRO A 28 8.18 5.00 -24.83
N THR A 29 7.28 4.09 -25.16
CA THR A 29 5.85 4.39 -25.02
C THR A 29 5.26 3.42 -24.01
N PRO A 30 4.09 3.67 -23.39
CA PRO A 30 3.41 4.92 -23.02
C PRO A 30 2.96 4.78 -21.55
N ALA A 31 3.75 4.15 -20.68
CA ALA A 31 3.33 3.91 -19.28
C ALA A 31 3.06 5.22 -18.50
N ARG A 32 3.42 6.38 -19.06
CA ARG A 32 3.25 7.72 -18.48
C ARG A 32 2.20 8.58 -19.19
N LEU A 33 1.76 8.21 -20.41
CA LEU A 33 0.66 8.90 -21.08
C LEU A 33 -0.65 8.33 -20.56
N THR A 34 -1.56 9.20 -20.14
CA THR A 34 -2.89 8.80 -19.64
C THR A 34 -3.97 9.61 -20.36
N GLY A 35 -5.21 9.13 -20.29
CA GLY A 35 -6.38 9.81 -20.88
C GLY A 35 -6.24 10.09 -22.38
N ASP A 36 -6.69 11.26 -22.80
CA ASP A 36 -6.78 11.66 -24.21
C ASP A 36 -5.42 11.70 -24.93
N ALA A 37 -4.33 11.99 -24.20
CA ALA A 37 -2.99 12.00 -24.78
C ALA A 37 -2.52 10.58 -25.16
N ARG A 38 -2.93 9.56 -24.38
CA ARG A 38 -2.68 8.15 -24.70
C ARG A 38 -3.47 7.74 -25.94
N ALA A 39 -4.76 8.07 -25.98
CA ALA A 39 -5.64 7.74 -27.10
C ALA A 39 -5.17 8.41 -28.40
N LEU A 40 -4.74 9.68 -28.34
CA LEU A 40 -4.15 10.36 -29.49
C LEU A 40 -2.89 9.66 -29.98
N TRP A 41 -2.00 9.27 -29.06
CA TRP A 41 -0.77 8.58 -29.43
C TRP A 41 -1.07 7.25 -30.14
N ASP A 42 -2.01 6.46 -29.62
CA ASP A 42 -2.37 5.16 -30.23
C ASP A 42 -2.96 5.34 -31.62
N LEU A 43 -3.92 6.26 -31.76
CA LEU A 43 -4.53 6.54 -33.05
C LEU A 43 -3.50 7.02 -34.08
N ALA A 44 -2.64 7.98 -33.70
CA ALA A 44 -1.61 8.50 -34.58
C ALA A 44 -0.55 7.46 -34.92
N PHE A 45 -0.24 6.54 -34.01
CA PHE A 45 0.69 5.45 -34.26
C PHE A 45 0.13 4.44 -35.27
N GLU A 46 -1.12 4.01 -35.10
CA GLU A 46 -1.78 3.08 -36.01
C GLU A 46 -1.97 3.69 -37.40
N ASP A 47 -2.43 4.93 -37.49
CA ASP A 47 -2.59 5.66 -38.75
C ASP A 47 -1.24 5.84 -39.47
N ALA A 48 -0.19 6.21 -38.72
CA ALA A 48 1.15 6.34 -39.28
C ALA A 48 1.66 5.01 -39.86
N LEU A 49 1.42 3.87 -39.20
CA LEU A 49 1.75 2.56 -39.76
C LEU A 49 1.00 2.27 -41.06
N GLN A 50 -0.26 2.72 -41.15
CA GLN A 50 -1.13 2.46 -42.29
C GLN A 50 -0.98 3.44 -43.44
N VAL A 51 -0.35 4.61 -43.26
CA VAL A 51 -0.31 5.64 -44.31
C VAL A 51 1.10 6.13 -44.56
N GLU A 52 1.74 6.67 -43.53
CA GLU A 52 2.98 7.46 -43.70
C GLU A 52 4.26 6.60 -43.63
N CYS A 53 4.25 5.56 -42.79
CA CYS A 53 5.44 4.82 -42.41
C CYS A 53 5.57 3.45 -43.07
N GLN A 54 4.64 3.06 -43.95
CA GLN A 54 4.62 1.73 -44.58
C GLN A 54 5.93 1.33 -45.26
N THR A 55 6.58 2.29 -45.92
CA THR A 55 7.78 2.06 -46.75
C THR A 55 9.08 2.47 -46.06
N ALA A 56 9.00 2.88 -44.78
CA ALA A 56 10.18 3.22 -44.01
C ALA A 56 11.05 1.99 -43.78
N VAL A 57 12.36 2.20 -43.60
CA VAL A 57 13.31 1.13 -43.23
C VAL A 57 12.90 0.47 -41.90
N ASP A 58 12.30 1.26 -41.00
CA ASP A 58 11.66 0.78 -39.79
C ASP A 58 10.29 1.48 -39.62
N PRO A 59 9.20 0.87 -40.13
CA PRO A 59 7.86 1.44 -40.06
C PRO A 59 7.41 1.74 -38.63
N ARG A 60 7.83 0.90 -37.69
CA ARG A 60 7.48 1.06 -36.28
C ARG A 60 8.18 2.26 -35.65
N GLN A 61 9.47 2.46 -35.92
CA GLN A 61 10.19 3.64 -35.43
C GLN A 61 9.68 4.92 -36.07
N CYS A 62 9.37 4.90 -37.37
CA CYS A 62 8.72 6.02 -38.03
C CYS A 62 7.38 6.37 -37.36
N ALA A 63 6.51 5.37 -37.12
CA ALA A 63 5.21 5.59 -36.50
C ALA A 63 5.31 6.12 -35.05
N ILE A 64 6.32 5.69 -34.29
CA ILE A 64 6.61 6.24 -32.96
C ILE A 64 6.91 7.75 -33.05
N GLN A 65 7.72 8.18 -34.02
CA GLN A 65 8.06 9.59 -34.20
C GLN A 65 6.83 10.42 -34.60
N VAL A 66 6.02 9.91 -35.52
CA VAL A 66 4.77 10.56 -35.95
C VAL A 66 3.79 10.69 -34.78
N ALA A 67 3.59 9.63 -34.01
CA ALA A 67 2.70 9.64 -32.85
C ALA A 67 3.16 10.63 -31.77
N TRP A 68 4.47 10.72 -31.51
CA TRP A 68 5.01 11.72 -30.57
C TRP A 68 4.88 13.15 -31.09
N LYS A 69 5.04 13.36 -32.39
CA LYS A 69 4.80 14.66 -33.02
C LYS A 69 3.34 15.09 -32.85
N ALA A 70 2.38 14.19 -33.09
CA ALA A 70 0.96 14.48 -32.92
C ALA A 70 0.61 14.86 -31.47
N VAL A 71 1.14 14.12 -30.49
CA VAL A 71 0.99 14.45 -29.06
C VAL A 71 1.61 15.82 -28.75
N LYS A 72 2.82 16.10 -29.25
CA LYS A 72 3.52 17.38 -29.04
C LYS A 72 2.79 18.56 -29.68
N GLU A 73 2.14 18.37 -30.82
CA GLU A 73 1.36 19.41 -31.48
C GLU A 73 0.07 19.75 -30.72
N LYS A 74 -0.64 18.73 -30.19
CA LYS A 74 -1.89 18.96 -29.45
C LYS A 74 -1.67 19.45 -28.03
N TYR A 75 -0.67 18.92 -27.32
CA TYR A 75 -0.45 19.15 -25.89
C TYR A 75 0.83 19.94 -25.57
N GLY A 76 1.63 20.32 -26.57
CA GLY A 76 2.92 20.97 -26.38
C GLY A 76 4.02 19.99 -25.94
N GLU A 77 5.18 20.53 -25.56
CA GLU A 77 6.24 19.74 -24.95
C GLU A 77 5.79 19.30 -23.55
N ILE A 78 5.42 18.03 -23.43
CA ILE A 78 5.08 17.42 -22.14
C ILE A 78 6.36 17.35 -21.32
N SER A 79 6.65 18.43 -20.57
CA SER A 79 7.63 18.38 -19.49
C SER A 79 7.16 17.35 -18.46
N GLU A 80 8.09 16.67 -17.78
CA GLU A 80 7.72 15.72 -16.71
C GLU A 80 6.83 16.36 -15.62
N ASP A 81 6.81 17.70 -15.56
CA ASP A 81 6.03 18.54 -14.65
C ASP A 81 4.58 18.80 -15.12
N PHE A 82 4.25 18.63 -16.41
CA PHE A 82 2.92 18.96 -16.96
C PHE A 82 1.89 17.84 -16.75
N VAL A 83 2.34 16.58 -16.62
CA VAL A 83 1.47 15.42 -16.31
C VAL A 83 0.81 15.53 -14.91
N ALA A 84 1.21 16.51 -14.10
CA ALA A 84 0.66 16.77 -12.78
C ALA A 84 -0.43 17.86 -12.70
N ARG A 85 -0.68 18.62 -13.79
CA ARG A 85 -1.52 19.85 -13.69
C ARG A 85 -3.00 19.65 -13.99
N ASP A 86 -3.40 18.59 -14.69
CA ASP A 86 -4.81 18.24 -14.91
C ASP A 86 -5.28 17.15 -13.92
N ILE A 87 -5.24 17.47 -12.63
CA ILE A 87 -5.95 16.72 -11.58
C ILE A 87 -6.98 17.64 -10.92
N ASP A 88 -8.00 18.02 -11.69
CA ASP A 88 -9.22 18.66 -11.17
C ASP A 88 -10.46 17.79 -11.50
N GLU A 89 -10.43 16.53 -11.06
CA GLU A 89 -11.59 15.79 -10.58
C GLU A 89 -11.08 14.64 -9.67
N PRO A 90 -11.82 14.23 -8.62
CA PRO A 90 -11.31 13.25 -7.66
C PRO A 90 -11.37 11.88 -8.29
N VAL A 91 -10.39 11.56 -9.13
CA VAL A 91 -10.02 10.19 -9.43
C VAL A 91 -9.69 9.61 -8.06
N ILE A 92 -10.63 8.83 -7.51
CA ILE A 92 -10.32 7.85 -6.47
C ILE A 92 -9.16 7.08 -7.07
N ALA A 93 -7.93 7.46 -6.70
CA ALA A 93 -6.73 6.89 -7.26
C ALA A 93 -6.92 5.38 -7.17
N PRO A 94 -6.87 4.64 -8.30
CA PRO A 94 -6.86 3.20 -8.22
C PRO A 94 -5.54 2.85 -7.56
N ILE A 95 -5.59 2.79 -6.22
CA ILE A 95 -4.50 2.46 -5.32
C ILE A 95 -3.23 3.23 -5.71
N ALA A 96 -3.04 4.45 -5.19
CA ALA A 96 -1.68 4.96 -5.05
C ALA A 96 -0.88 3.89 -4.31
N PHE A 97 -0.14 3.07 -5.07
CA PHE A 97 0.68 1.99 -4.58
C PHE A 97 1.89 2.67 -3.94
N GLN A 98 1.66 3.35 -2.82
CA GLN A 98 2.71 3.66 -1.86
C GLN A 98 3.37 2.32 -1.62
N ARG A 99 4.53 2.11 -2.23
CA ARG A 99 5.32 0.89 -2.07
C ARG A 99 5.53 0.75 -0.58
N ARG A 100 4.74 -0.12 0.03
CA ARG A 100 4.82 -0.38 1.47
C ARG A 100 6.20 -0.98 1.65
N ARG A 101 6.97 -0.40 2.57
CA ARG A 101 8.31 -0.88 2.83
C ARG A 101 8.23 -2.33 3.28
N GLU A 102 8.92 -3.20 2.56
CA GLU A 102 9.02 -4.61 2.94
C GLU A 102 10.11 -4.79 3.97
N PHE A 103 9.83 -5.66 4.94
CA PHE A 103 10.78 -6.01 5.99
C PHE A 103 11.03 -7.52 5.93
N SER A 104 12.29 -7.91 5.75
CA SER A 104 12.69 -9.32 5.85
C SER A 104 12.30 -9.90 7.22
N ARG A 105 12.15 -11.22 7.31
CA ARG A 105 11.82 -11.89 8.57
C ARG A 105 12.81 -11.51 9.69
N GLN A 106 14.11 -11.62 9.41
CA GLN A 106 15.17 -11.27 10.36
C GLN A 106 15.09 -9.79 10.79
N ARG A 107 14.77 -8.87 9.87
CA ARG A 107 14.60 -7.46 10.22
C ARG A 107 13.39 -7.25 11.13
N ARG A 108 12.27 -7.95 10.89
CA ARG A 108 11.08 -7.88 11.75
C ARG A 108 11.36 -8.40 13.17
N GLU A 109 12.09 -9.50 13.29
CA GLU A 109 12.52 -10.06 14.58
C GLU A 109 13.42 -9.07 15.33
N LYS A 110 14.41 -8.48 14.65
CA LYS A 110 15.27 -7.44 15.24
C LYS A 110 14.46 -6.23 15.71
N LEU A 111 13.54 -5.74 14.88
CA LEU A 111 12.70 -4.60 15.23
C LEU A 111 11.73 -4.91 16.38
N ALA A 112 11.30 -6.17 16.53
CA ALA A 112 10.52 -6.59 17.69
C ALA A 112 11.37 -6.54 18.97
N GLY A 113 12.61 -7.01 18.92
CA GLY A 113 13.57 -6.89 20.04
C GLY A 113 13.90 -5.43 20.40
N GLU A 114 13.89 -4.52 19.43
CA GLU A 114 14.07 -3.07 19.64
C GLU A 114 12.79 -2.35 20.08
N GLY A 115 11.66 -3.03 20.22
CA GLY A 115 10.36 -2.41 20.52
C GLY A 115 9.78 -1.54 19.39
N LYS A 116 10.33 -1.65 18.17
CA LYS A 116 9.85 -0.94 16.96
C LYS A 116 8.82 -1.75 16.16
N ALA A 117 8.66 -3.04 16.47
CA ALA A 117 7.62 -3.92 15.98
C ALA A 117 6.95 -4.64 17.16
N LEU A 118 5.79 -5.25 16.93
CA LEU A 118 5.15 -6.12 17.92
C LEU A 118 5.96 -7.42 18.11
N PRO A 119 5.79 -8.17 19.22
CA PRO A 119 6.61 -9.36 19.54
C PRO A 119 6.66 -10.43 18.44
N TRP A 120 5.59 -10.55 17.66
CA TRP A 120 5.50 -11.46 16.51
C TRP A 120 6.03 -10.86 15.19
N GLY A 121 6.79 -9.76 15.25
CA GLY A 121 7.33 -9.05 14.09
C GLY A 121 6.31 -8.26 13.28
N GLY A 122 5.07 -8.14 13.76
CA GLY A 122 4.00 -7.38 13.10
C GLY A 122 4.18 -5.87 13.27
N PHE A 123 3.72 -5.11 12.27
CA PHE A 123 3.72 -3.63 12.28
C PHE A 123 5.09 -3.02 12.65
N PRO A 124 6.16 -3.31 11.89
CA PRO A 124 7.44 -2.61 12.03
C PRO A 124 7.32 -1.12 11.68
N ILE A 125 7.74 -0.23 12.59
CA ILE A 125 7.63 1.23 12.44
C ILE A 125 8.96 1.91 12.80
N GLU A 126 9.71 2.31 11.79
CA GLU A 126 10.97 3.04 11.96
C GLU A 126 10.83 4.54 11.69
N ASN A 127 9.92 4.92 10.79
CA ASN A 127 9.71 6.30 10.38
C ASN A 127 8.21 6.65 10.23
N CYS A 128 7.92 7.90 9.88
CA CYS A 128 6.54 8.39 9.74
C CYS A 128 5.78 7.80 8.55
N GLY A 129 6.47 7.42 7.48
CA GLY A 129 5.87 6.67 6.38
C GLY A 129 5.37 5.31 6.84
N ASP A 130 6.12 4.63 7.71
CA ASP A 130 5.71 3.36 8.30
C ASP A 130 4.47 3.52 9.20
N VAL A 131 4.33 4.65 9.91
CA VAL A 131 3.11 4.98 10.68
C VAL A 131 1.90 5.03 9.75
N LYS A 132 1.99 5.73 8.62
CA LYS A 132 0.90 5.82 7.63
C LYS A 132 0.52 4.44 7.09
N ASN A 133 1.52 3.64 6.72
CA ASN A 133 1.32 2.26 6.25
C ASN A 133 0.66 1.38 7.32
N ALA A 134 1.09 1.51 8.58
CA ALA A 134 0.56 0.75 9.70
C ALA A 134 -0.90 1.12 10.01
N VAL A 135 -1.27 2.40 9.96
CA VAL A 135 -2.66 2.87 10.12
C VAL A 135 -3.57 2.23 9.07
N GLN A 136 -3.15 2.20 7.81
CA GLN A 136 -3.91 1.57 6.73
C GLN A 136 -4.00 0.04 6.86
N ALA A 137 -2.95 -0.59 7.39
CA ALA A 137 -2.88 -2.04 7.55
C ALA A 137 -3.59 -2.57 8.81
N ILE A 138 -4.21 -1.70 9.63
CA ILE A 138 -4.80 -2.10 10.91
C ILE A 138 -5.88 -3.18 10.78
N GLY A 139 -6.56 -3.26 9.63
CA GLY A 139 -7.55 -4.31 9.36
C GLY A 139 -6.97 -5.73 9.32
N ARG A 140 -5.63 -5.87 9.21
CA ARG A 140 -4.91 -7.15 9.22
C ARG A 140 -4.31 -7.48 10.58
N ALA A 141 -4.55 -6.66 11.60
CA ALA A 141 -3.96 -6.85 12.92
C ALA A 141 -4.57 -8.06 13.64
N LYS A 142 -3.71 -8.90 14.23
CA LYS A 142 -4.14 -10.02 15.09
C LYS A 142 -4.85 -9.51 16.35
N ASP A 143 -4.27 -8.50 16.99
CA ASP A 143 -4.87 -7.80 18.14
C ASP A 143 -4.95 -6.32 17.80
N ARG A 144 -6.17 -5.84 17.55
CA ARG A 144 -6.40 -4.46 17.10
C ARG A 144 -6.03 -3.45 18.17
N SER A 145 -6.35 -3.72 19.44
CA SER A 145 -6.11 -2.78 20.55
C SER A 145 -4.61 -2.60 20.79
N LYS A 146 -3.88 -3.71 20.93
CA LYS A 146 -2.42 -3.67 21.09
C LYS A 146 -1.71 -3.04 19.90
N THR A 147 -2.21 -3.29 18.69
CA THR A 147 -1.63 -2.68 17.48
C THR A 147 -1.87 -1.17 17.42
N ILE A 148 -3.06 -0.69 17.77
CA ILE A 148 -3.33 0.76 17.84
C ILE A 148 -2.44 1.43 18.89
N ALA A 149 -2.27 0.80 20.05
CA ALA A 149 -1.38 1.30 21.10
C ALA A 149 0.06 1.40 20.60
N HIS A 150 0.56 0.35 19.92
CA HIS A 150 1.89 0.34 19.30
C HIS A 150 2.06 1.46 18.26
N ILE A 151 1.14 1.57 17.30
CA ILE A 151 1.18 2.60 16.26
C ILE A 151 1.16 4.00 16.87
N THR A 152 0.30 4.22 17.86
CA THR A 152 0.17 5.53 18.54
C THR A 152 1.42 5.87 19.33
N GLY A 153 1.99 4.91 20.06
CA GLY A 153 3.25 5.10 20.80
C GLY A 153 4.41 5.45 19.86
N ARG A 154 4.60 4.69 18.78
CA ARG A 154 5.64 4.97 17.78
C ARG A 154 5.44 6.31 17.08
N ALA A 155 4.20 6.66 16.73
CA ALA A 155 3.89 7.95 16.10
C ALA A 155 4.18 9.15 17.02
N LYS A 156 4.02 9.00 18.35
CA LYS A 156 4.42 10.01 19.33
C LYS A 156 5.93 10.14 19.41
N SER A 157 6.66 9.02 19.54
CA SER A 157 8.13 9.03 19.60
C SER A 157 8.79 9.61 18.34
N LEU A 158 8.14 9.49 17.18
CA LEU A 158 8.63 10.00 15.89
C LEU A 158 8.14 11.42 15.56
N GLY A 159 7.32 12.05 16.41
CA GLY A 159 6.78 13.40 16.14
C GLY A 159 5.71 13.44 15.04
N CYS A 160 5.16 12.29 14.64
CA CYS A 160 4.25 12.15 13.49
C CYS A 160 2.82 11.79 13.89
N SER A 161 2.40 12.23 15.07
CA SER A 161 1.07 11.99 15.61
C SER A 161 -0.05 12.59 14.77
N HIS A 162 0.25 13.58 13.91
CA HIS A 162 -0.67 14.18 12.93
C HIS A 162 -1.12 13.18 11.84
N LEU A 163 -0.38 12.08 11.62
CA LEU A 163 -0.75 11.03 10.66
C LEU A 163 -1.78 10.02 11.19
N LEU A 164 -2.05 10.01 12.50
CA LEU A 164 -3.02 9.10 13.09
C LEU A 164 -4.47 9.46 12.68
N PRO A 165 -5.45 8.56 12.76
CA PRO A 165 -6.86 8.92 12.71
C PRO A 165 -7.26 9.74 13.94
N LYS A 166 -8.17 10.72 13.80
CA LYS A 166 -8.65 11.58 14.91
C LYS A 166 -9.08 10.77 16.14
N LYS A 167 -9.82 9.68 15.93
CA LYS A 167 -10.29 8.76 16.99
C LYS A 167 -9.18 8.06 17.79
N TRP A 168 -7.94 8.01 17.28
CA TRP A 168 -6.79 7.44 17.99
C TRP A 168 -5.98 8.51 18.73
N ARG A 169 -6.20 9.80 18.43
CA ARG A 169 -5.44 10.92 19.01
C ARG A 169 -5.84 11.26 20.46
N GLY A 170 -6.49 10.34 21.19
CA GLY A 170 -6.95 10.59 22.56
C GLY A 170 -8.28 11.34 22.64
N GLY A 171 -9.12 11.26 21.60
CA GLY A 171 -10.52 11.69 21.68
C GLY A 171 -11.37 10.57 22.27
N ASN A 172 -11.66 10.68 23.57
CA ASN A 172 -12.62 9.87 24.31
C ASN A 172 -13.97 9.79 23.59
N GLN A 173 -14.25 8.72 22.83
CA GLN A 173 -15.59 8.14 22.63
C GLN A 173 -15.46 6.66 22.23
N GLY A 174 -15.92 5.77 23.11
CA GLY A 174 -16.33 4.41 22.75
C GLY A 174 -15.44 3.25 23.23
N ALA A 175 -15.22 3.12 24.54
CA ALA A 175 -15.03 1.83 25.20
C ALA A 175 -15.27 2.00 26.72
N SER A 176 -16.52 2.22 27.11
CA SER A 176 -16.98 1.96 28.48
C SER A 176 -17.07 0.45 28.66
N GLU A 177 -16.36 -0.04 29.67
CA GLU A 177 -16.78 -1.10 30.60
C GLU A 177 -17.17 -2.47 30.03
N LYS A 178 -16.18 -3.36 29.91
CA LYS A 178 -16.26 -4.70 30.50
C LYS A 178 -14.91 -5.44 30.40
N SER A 179 -14.13 -5.38 31.47
CA SER A 179 -13.28 -6.48 31.96
C SER A 179 -12.46 -5.99 33.16
N MET A 180 -13.13 -5.82 34.30
CA MET A 180 -12.49 -5.92 35.61
C MET A 180 -13.28 -6.96 36.41
N ALA A 181 -12.75 -8.17 36.41
CA ALA A 181 -12.97 -9.29 37.33
C ALA A 181 -12.05 -10.39 36.79
N SER A 182 -11.11 -11.00 37.50
CA SER A 182 -10.76 -10.96 38.92
C SER A 182 -9.48 -11.81 39.03
N GLU A 183 -8.37 -11.24 39.44
CA GLU A 183 -7.23 -11.98 39.99
C GLU A 183 -7.13 -11.52 41.44
N GLU A 184 -7.90 -12.18 42.32
CA GLU A 184 -7.74 -12.02 43.76
C GLU A 184 -6.55 -12.87 44.21
N ASP A 185 -5.54 -12.11 44.61
CA ASP A 185 -4.34 -12.47 45.33
C ASP A 185 -4.71 -13.25 46.61
N THR A 186 -4.65 -14.59 46.55
CA THR A 186 -4.79 -15.45 47.72
C THR A 186 -3.47 -15.46 48.49
N ALA A 187 -3.25 -14.43 49.30
CA ALA A 187 -2.16 -14.40 50.28
C ALA A 187 -2.67 -13.85 51.62
N MET A 188 -2.84 -14.78 52.56
CA MET A 188 -2.72 -14.58 54.01
C MET A 188 -3.69 -13.62 54.71
N THR A 189 -4.73 -14.21 55.31
CA THR A 189 -5.02 -13.94 56.72
C THR A 189 -5.17 -15.28 57.45
N ASP A 190 -4.04 -15.94 57.71
CA ASP A 190 -3.94 -17.12 58.59
C ASP A 190 -4.24 -16.78 60.07
N GLU A 191 -4.58 -15.52 60.34
CA GLU A 191 -5.13 -15.06 61.62
C GLU A 191 -6.60 -15.51 61.82
N LYS A 192 -7.27 -15.98 60.76
CA LYS A 192 -8.65 -16.49 60.84
C LYS A 192 -8.73 -18.02 60.98
N LEU A 193 -7.60 -18.73 60.96
CA LEU A 193 -7.52 -20.15 61.29
C LEU A 193 -7.21 -20.41 62.78
N ALA A 194 -6.83 -19.37 63.53
CA ALA A 194 -6.59 -19.45 64.97
C ALA A 194 -7.85 -19.17 65.84
N LEU A 195 -8.98 -18.79 65.21
CA LEU A 195 -10.24 -18.46 65.90
C LEU A 195 -11.38 -19.46 65.63
N ALA A 196 -11.02 -20.65 65.12
CA ALA A 196 -11.94 -21.79 64.97
C ALA A 196 -11.48 -23.02 65.80
N ALA A 197 -10.43 -22.89 66.61
CA ALA A 197 -9.82 -23.99 67.36
C ALA A 197 -9.73 -23.76 68.87
N ARG A 198 -10.33 -22.68 69.38
CA ARG A 198 -10.69 -22.57 70.80
C ARG A 198 -12.22 -22.62 70.95
N GLY A 199 -12.91 -22.27 69.87
CA GLY A 199 -14.27 -22.61 69.44
C GLY A 199 -14.84 -24.03 69.61
N ALA A 200 -14.06 -25.05 69.92
CA ALA A 200 -14.49 -26.42 70.12
C ALA A 200 -13.88 -26.84 71.47
N GLY A 201 -14.65 -26.99 72.53
CA GLY A 201 -15.98 -27.59 72.49
C GLY A 201 -17.18 -26.70 72.13
N ILE A 202 -16.96 -25.46 71.68
CA ILE A 202 -17.92 -24.36 71.75
C ILE A 202 -17.12 -23.16 72.32
N ASP A 203 -16.58 -22.25 71.49
CA ASP A 203 -15.93 -20.93 71.79
C ASP A 203 -14.52 -20.83 72.45
N PRO A 204 -13.70 -19.80 72.13
CA PRO A 204 -13.44 -19.11 70.84
C PRO A 204 -11.96 -19.10 70.44
#